data_AF-A0A1V5E0K4-F1
#
_entry.id   AF-A0A1V5E0K4-F1
#
_cell.length_a   1.000
_cell.length_b   1.000
_cell.length_c   1.000
_cell.angle_alpha   90.00
_cell.angle_beta   90.00
_cell.angle_gamma   90.00
#
_symmetry.space_group_name_H-M   'P 1'
#
loop_
_entity.id
_entity.type
_entity.pdbx_description
1 polymer ?
#
loop_
_entity_poly.entity_id
_entity_poly.type
_entity_poly.pdbx_seq_one_letter_code
_entity_poly.pdbx_strand_id
1 'polypeptide(L)'
;MRDRGASEPRTRADLQNISGATQRFTAPDIRDGWYILFGGRGEKLLAAPTVFAGVTYFTTYTPESGVGDPCEQTGQARLYGISYLDGAGTFAGGERSAALGRGIASDPLISEGVEAGKGGMFGWVSGGAGVSAAPWKGAPALKWPESRTHLLQWRDTRIR
;
A
#
# COMPACT_ATOMS: atom_id res chain seq x y z
N MET A 1 4.04 -7.56 -15.54
CA MET A 1 5.22 -8.23 -16.13
C MET A 1 4.70 -9.30 -17.08
N ARG A 2 5.06 -9.28 -18.37
CA ARG A 2 4.58 -10.28 -19.33
C ARG A 2 5.27 -11.63 -19.06
N ASP A 3 4.49 -12.69 -18.88
CA ASP A 3 5.01 -14.04 -18.71
C ASP A 3 5.86 -14.45 -19.94
N ARG A 4 7.04 -15.03 -19.70
CA ARG A 4 7.93 -15.60 -20.74
C ARG A 4 7.90 -17.13 -20.77
N GLY A 5 7.05 -17.74 -19.95
CA GLY A 5 6.93 -19.20 -19.82
C GLY A 5 7.87 -19.78 -18.75
N ALA A 6 7.59 -21.02 -18.36
CA ALA A 6 8.25 -21.68 -17.22
C ALA A 6 9.76 -21.95 -17.40
N SER A 7 10.25 -21.96 -18.64
CA SER A 7 11.67 -22.20 -18.96
C SER A 7 12.57 -20.97 -18.80
N GLU A 8 12.01 -19.76 -18.75
CA GLU A 8 12.74 -18.50 -18.59
C GLU A 8 12.16 -17.69 -17.42
N PRO A 9 12.31 -18.18 -16.17
CA PRO A 9 11.79 -17.49 -15.00
C PRO A 9 12.50 -16.14 -14.85
N ARG A 10 11.69 -15.09 -14.62
CA ARG A 10 12.22 -13.76 -14.32
C ARG A 10 12.96 -13.79 -12.99
N THR A 11 14.11 -13.14 -12.96
CA THR A 11 14.96 -13.01 -11.78
C THR A 11 15.06 -11.57 -11.33
N ARG A 12 15.73 -11.33 -10.20
CA ARG A 12 16.04 -9.95 -9.76
C ARG A 12 16.92 -9.19 -10.76
N ALA A 13 17.68 -9.86 -11.61
CA ALA A 13 18.50 -9.21 -12.64
C ALA A 13 17.63 -8.55 -13.73
N ASP A 14 16.41 -9.02 -13.93
CA ASP A 14 15.48 -8.46 -14.93
C ASP A 14 14.76 -7.19 -14.42
N LEU A 15 14.90 -6.89 -13.13
CA LEU A 15 14.20 -5.80 -12.45
C LEU A 15 15.17 -4.70 -12.00
N GLN A 16 14.75 -3.44 -12.10
CA GLN A 16 15.47 -2.32 -11.53
C GLN A 16 15.23 -2.25 -10.02
N ASN A 17 16.30 -2.21 -9.23
CA ASN A 17 16.21 -1.85 -7.81
C ASN A 17 15.93 -0.35 -7.68
N ILE A 18 14.81 0.02 -7.07
CA ILE A 18 14.46 1.42 -6.79
C ILE A 18 14.25 1.66 -5.29
N SER A 19 14.92 0.89 -4.43
CA SER A 19 14.74 0.96 -2.97
C SER A 19 15.17 2.31 -2.35
N GLY A 20 15.99 3.09 -3.04
CA GLY A 20 16.33 4.45 -2.61
C GLY A 20 15.11 5.38 -2.65
N ALA A 21 15.01 6.27 -1.66
CA ALA A 21 13.83 7.10 -1.43
C ALA A 21 13.39 7.94 -2.66
N THR A 22 14.34 8.41 -3.46
CA THR A 22 14.10 9.24 -4.65
C THR A 22 14.23 8.48 -5.97
N GLN A 23 14.60 7.21 -5.95
CA GLN A 23 14.83 6.43 -7.16
C GLN A 23 13.50 6.12 -7.83
N ARG A 24 13.44 6.21 -9.16
CA ARG A 24 12.30 5.78 -9.96
C ARG A 24 12.74 4.77 -11.00
N PHE A 25 11.78 4.02 -11.51
CA PHE A 25 12.00 3.16 -12.66
C PHE A 25 12.19 4.01 -13.91
N THR A 26 13.32 3.83 -14.58
CA THR A 26 13.75 4.70 -15.70
C THR A 26 14.20 3.89 -16.91
N ALA A 27 14.15 2.56 -16.84
CA ALA A 27 14.73 1.68 -17.84
C ALA A 27 13.68 0.72 -18.47
N PRO A 28 12.53 1.22 -18.96
CA PRO A 28 11.44 0.36 -19.47
C PRO A 28 11.84 -0.48 -20.69
N ASP A 29 12.86 -0.06 -21.45
CA ASP A 29 13.29 -0.74 -22.67
C ASP A 29 14.26 -1.91 -22.42
N ILE A 30 14.91 -1.94 -21.26
CA ILE A 30 15.96 -2.92 -20.92
C ILE A 30 15.69 -3.66 -19.61
N ARG A 31 14.69 -3.25 -18.86
CA ARG A 31 14.24 -3.90 -17.63
C ARG A 31 12.76 -4.18 -17.74
N ASP A 32 12.37 -5.28 -17.15
CA ASP A 32 11.01 -5.77 -17.21
C ASP A 32 10.07 -5.21 -16.13
N GLY A 33 10.64 -4.40 -15.23
CA GLY A 33 9.95 -3.77 -14.13
C GLY A 33 10.92 -3.34 -13.05
N TRP A 34 10.39 -3.14 -11.84
CA TRP A 34 11.15 -2.66 -10.70
C TRP A 34 10.77 -3.40 -9.42
N TYR A 35 11.62 -3.27 -8.40
CA TYR A 35 11.31 -3.73 -7.06
C TYR A 35 11.81 -2.72 -6.01
N ILE A 36 11.17 -2.75 -4.85
CA ILE A 36 11.55 -2.01 -3.65
C ILE A 36 11.82 -3.02 -2.55
N LEU A 37 12.96 -2.89 -1.88
CA LEU A 37 13.21 -3.51 -0.59
C LEU A 37 12.70 -2.56 0.48
N PHE A 38 11.87 -3.09 1.39
CA PHE A 38 11.41 -2.33 2.52
C PHE A 38 12.55 -2.02 3.49
N GLY A 39 12.58 -0.80 4.03
CA GLY A 39 13.64 -0.35 4.92
C GLY A 39 13.55 -0.94 6.32
N GLY A 40 12.37 -1.38 6.76
CA GLY A 40 12.17 -2.01 8.06
C GLY A 40 12.76 -3.43 8.12
N ARG A 41 13.43 -3.75 9.23
CA ARG A 41 13.95 -5.11 9.45
C ARG A 41 12.80 -6.10 9.55
N GLY A 42 12.76 -7.05 8.62
CA GLY A 42 11.68 -8.04 8.57
C GLY A 42 10.32 -7.46 8.20
N GLU A 43 10.28 -6.26 7.61
CA GLU A 43 9.06 -5.63 7.11
C GLU A 43 8.46 -6.48 5.99
N LYS A 44 7.15 -6.72 6.07
CA LYS A 44 6.42 -7.57 5.14
C LYS A 44 5.09 -6.94 4.75
N LEU A 45 4.66 -7.21 3.54
CA LEU A 45 3.31 -6.95 3.06
C LEU A 45 2.46 -8.18 3.43
N LEU A 46 1.46 -7.97 4.29
CA LEU A 46 0.60 -9.06 4.80
C LEU A 46 -0.82 -9.02 4.24
N ALA A 47 -1.29 -7.85 3.80
CA ALA A 47 -2.63 -7.64 3.27
C ALA A 47 -2.62 -7.48 1.74
N ALA A 48 -3.75 -7.77 1.09
CA ALA A 48 -3.87 -7.62 -0.35
C ALA A 48 -3.68 -6.14 -0.77
N PRO A 49 -2.92 -5.85 -1.84
CA PRO A 49 -2.84 -4.51 -2.41
C PRO A 49 -4.14 -4.11 -3.13
N THR A 50 -4.46 -2.82 -3.09
CA THR A 50 -5.54 -2.19 -3.85
C THR A 50 -4.94 -1.27 -4.92
N VAL A 51 -5.30 -1.48 -6.19
CA VAL A 51 -4.86 -0.61 -7.30
C VAL A 51 -5.99 0.33 -7.68
N PHE A 52 -5.70 1.63 -7.68
CA PHE A 52 -6.66 2.65 -8.06
C PHE A 52 -5.97 3.86 -8.69
N ALA A 53 -6.52 4.36 -9.79
CA ALA A 53 -6.08 5.58 -10.46
C ALA A 53 -4.56 5.68 -10.73
N GLY A 54 -3.91 4.60 -11.18
CA GLY A 54 -2.47 4.61 -11.48
C GLY A 54 -1.57 4.22 -10.30
N VAL A 55 -2.15 4.01 -9.11
CA VAL A 55 -1.40 3.85 -7.87
C VAL A 55 -1.75 2.50 -7.22
N THR A 56 -0.72 1.82 -6.74
CA THR A 56 -0.87 0.64 -5.88
C THR A 56 -0.77 1.08 -4.42
N TYR A 57 -1.83 0.83 -3.67
CA TYR A 57 -1.92 1.06 -2.23
C TYR A 57 -1.85 -0.27 -1.51
N PHE A 58 -1.03 -0.37 -0.46
CA PHE A 58 -0.92 -1.57 0.34
C PHE A 58 -0.39 -1.23 1.73
N THR A 59 -0.60 -2.12 2.67
CA THR A 59 -0.08 -1.98 4.02
C THR A 59 1.07 -2.96 4.26
N THR A 60 2.03 -2.52 5.06
CA THR A 60 3.12 -3.37 5.55
C THR A 60 3.12 -3.40 7.07
N TYR A 61 3.76 -4.43 7.60
CA TYR A 61 4.00 -4.61 9.02
C TYR A 61 5.51 -4.81 9.23
N THR A 62 6.09 -3.97 10.08
CA THR A 62 7.46 -4.14 10.58
C THR A 62 7.38 -4.66 12.01
N PRO A 63 7.79 -5.90 12.31
CA PRO A 63 7.82 -6.39 13.68
C PRO A 63 8.81 -5.55 14.50
N GLU A 64 8.49 -5.30 15.78
CA GLU A 64 9.49 -4.76 16.71
C GLU A 64 10.57 -5.82 16.98
N SER A 65 11.80 -5.37 17.21
CA SER A 65 12.90 -6.26 17.57
C SER A 65 13.19 -6.12 19.06
N GLY A 66 13.19 -7.22 19.81
CA GLY A 66 13.51 -7.23 21.23
C GLY A 66 13.65 -8.63 21.80
N VAL A 67 14.17 -8.72 23.03
CA VAL A 67 14.24 -9.96 23.82
C VAL A 67 12.98 -9.98 24.70
N GLY A 68 12.02 -10.86 24.41
CA GLY A 68 10.73 -10.95 25.11
C GLY A 68 9.75 -11.90 24.40
N ASP A 69 8.59 -12.13 25.00
CA ASP A 69 7.56 -13.02 24.43
C ASP A 69 7.06 -12.48 23.07
N PRO A 70 7.24 -13.23 21.95
CA PRO A 70 6.73 -12.84 20.65
C PRO A 70 5.21 -12.59 20.61
N CYS A 71 4.45 -13.18 21.52
CA CYS A 71 3.00 -12.96 21.65
C CYS A 71 2.65 -11.59 22.24
N GLU A 72 3.58 -10.96 22.96
CA GLU A 72 3.45 -9.62 23.54
C GLU A 72 4.11 -8.54 22.66
N GLN A 73 4.84 -8.95 21.62
CA GLN A 73 5.51 -8.04 20.69
C GLN A 73 4.51 -7.51 19.65
N THR A 74 4.47 -6.18 19.50
CA THR A 74 3.74 -5.51 18.42
C THR A 74 4.68 -5.16 17.27
N GLY A 75 4.19 -4.38 16.32
CA GLY A 75 4.96 -3.88 15.20
C GLY A 75 4.35 -2.61 14.65
N GLN A 76 5.04 -2.00 13.70
CA GLN A 76 4.62 -0.76 13.07
C GLN A 76 3.96 -1.06 11.72
N ALA A 77 2.74 -0.57 11.56
CA ALA A 77 2.04 -0.57 10.29
C ALA A 77 2.39 0.69 9.48
N ARG A 78 2.59 0.51 8.17
CA ARG A 78 2.70 1.61 7.20
C ARG A 78 1.73 1.40 6.07
N LEU A 79 1.18 2.50 5.57
CA LEU A 79 0.45 2.55 4.31
C LEU A 79 1.41 3.03 3.24
N TYR A 80 1.55 2.24 2.17
CA TYR A 80 2.25 2.62 0.96
C TYR A 80 1.27 3.10 -0.11
N GLY A 81 1.75 4.01 -0.95
CA GLY A 81 1.05 4.58 -2.09
C GLY A 81 2.08 4.89 -3.15
N ILE A 82 2.12 4.03 -4.17
CA ILE A 82 3.19 4.03 -5.16
C ILE A 82 2.60 3.92 -6.56
N SER A 83 3.03 4.77 -7.48
CA SER A 83 2.72 4.62 -8.92
C SER A 83 3.20 3.26 -9.41
N TYR A 84 2.29 2.46 -10.00
CA TYR A 84 2.66 1.12 -10.49
C TYR A 84 3.61 1.17 -11.69
N LEU A 85 3.65 2.30 -12.40
CA LEU A 85 4.49 2.49 -13.58
C LEU A 85 5.95 2.70 -13.21
N ASP A 86 6.21 3.68 -12.34
CA ASP A 86 7.55 4.21 -12.12
C ASP A 86 8.05 4.13 -10.68
N GLY A 87 7.21 3.68 -9.75
CA GLY A 87 7.55 3.62 -8.34
C GLY A 87 7.52 4.97 -7.63
N ALA A 88 6.95 6.04 -8.22
CA ALA A 88 6.85 7.34 -7.56
C ALA A 88 5.92 7.28 -6.33
N GLY A 89 6.32 7.92 -5.23
CA GLY A 89 5.50 8.03 -4.03
C GLY A 89 4.38 9.07 -4.16
N THR A 90 3.24 8.79 -3.52
CA THR A 90 2.03 9.63 -3.62
C THR A 90 1.75 10.51 -2.41
N PHE A 91 2.57 10.42 -1.36
CA PHE A 91 2.40 11.23 -0.15
C PHE A 91 3.13 12.58 -0.27
N ALA A 92 2.91 13.46 0.71
CA ALA A 92 3.55 14.77 0.78
C ALA A 92 5.08 14.62 0.64
N GLY A 93 5.70 15.50 -0.15
CA GLY A 93 7.14 15.44 -0.43
C GLY A 93 7.57 14.33 -1.40
N GLY A 94 6.62 13.57 -1.98
CA GLY A 94 6.94 12.43 -2.86
C GLY A 94 7.27 11.15 -2.09
N GLU A 95 6.96 11.12 -0.79
CA GLU A 95 7.12 9.95 0.06
C GLU A 95 6.25 8.78 -0.44
N ARG A 96 6.78 7.56 -0.29
CA ARG A 96 6.09 6.33 -0.70
C ARG A 96 5.18 5.75 0.37
N SER A 97 5.37 6.15 1.63
CA SER A 97 4.65 5.57 2.75
C SER A 97 4.36 6.58 3.85
N ALA A 98 3.31 6.32 4.61
CA ALA A 98 2.98 7.01 5.86
C ALA A 98 2.77 5.98 6.99
N ALA A 99 3.14 6.34 8.21
CA ALA A 99 2.89 5.49 9.38
C ALA A 99 1.38 5.45 9.69
N LEU A 100 0.87 4.24 9.97
CA LEU A 100 -0.49 4.03 10.47
C LEU A 100 -0.54 3.80 11.99
N GLY A 101 0.62 3.53 12.60
CA GLY A 101 0.76 3.28 14.04
C GLY A 101 1.13 1.83 14.36
N ARG A 102 0.92 1.44 15.62
CA ARG A 102 1.23 0.09 16.12
C ARG A 102 0.12 -0.91 15.78
N GLY A 103 0.50 -2.10 15.34
CA GLY A 103 -0.39 -3.23 15.00
C GLY A 103 -0.26 -3.67 13.54
N ILE A 104 -1.09 -4.64 13.16
CA ILE A 104 -1.18 -5.14 11.78
C ILE A 104 -2.35 -4.41 11.10
N ALA A 105 -2.09 -3.81 9.95
CA ALA A 105 -3.11 -3.11 9.20
C ALA A 105 -3.82 -4.03 8.19
N SER A 106 -5.13 -3.83 8.02
CA SER A 106 -5.92 -4.49 6.97
C SER A 106 -5.51 -4.03 5.57
N ASP A 107 -6.13 -4.64 4.57
CA ASP A 107 -6.09 -4.13 3.20
C ASP A 107 -6.72 -2.72 3.13
N PRO A 108 -6.22 -1.84 2.25
CA PRO A 108 -6.82 -0.53 2.01
C PRO A 108 -8.14 -0.63 1.23
N LEU A 109 -9.21 -0.07 1.79
CA LEU A 109 -10.52 0.05 1.15
C LEU A 109 -10.71 1.45 0.58
N ILE A 110 -11.11 1.56 -0.68
CA ILE A 110 -11.37 2.85 -1.34
C ILE A 110 -12.88 3.03 -1.51
N SER A 111 -13.39 4.18 -1.06
CA SER A 111 -14.80 4.55 -1.21
C SER A 111 -14.91 5.99 -1.68
N GLU A 112 -15.80 6.25 -2.63
CA GLU A 112 -16.07 7.62 -3.14
C GLU A 112 -16.91 8.45 -2.16
N GLY A 113 -17.57 7.79 -1.20
CA GLY A 113 -18.59 8.42 -0.38
C GLY A 113 -19.85 8.75 -1.19
N VAL A 114 -20.90 9.17 -0.49
CA VAL A 114 -22.21 9.48 -1.10
C VAL A 114 -22.23 10.88 -1.75
N GLU A 115 -21.33 11.75 -1.28
CA GLU A 115 -21.15 13.12 -1.76
C GLU A 115 -19.77 13.27 -2.39
N ALA A 116 -19.70 14.08 -3.46
CA ALA A 116 -18.44 14.37 -4.14
C ALA A 116 -17.39 14.92 -3.14
N GLY A 117 -16.22 14.29 -3.13
CA GLY A 117 -15.12 14.69 -2.24
C GLY A 117 -15.23 14.22 -0.79
N LYS A 118 -16.28 13.47 -0.41
CA LYS A 118 -16.39 12.86 0.94
C LYS A 118 -15.80 11.45 1.04
N GLY A 119 -15.41 10.88 -0.10
CA GLY A 119 -14.69 9.63 -0.17
C GLY A 119 -13.31 9.66 0.47
N GLY A 120 -12.64 8.52 0.38
CA GLY A 120 -11.29 8.34 0.86
C GLY A 120 -10.87 6.89 0.82
N MET A 121 -9.71 6.66 1.40
CA MET A 121 -9.19 5.34 1.67
C MET A 121 -9.29 5.07 3.17
N PHE A 122 -9.68 3.85 3.53
CA PHE A 122 -9.97 3.45 4.89
C PHE A 122 -9.37 2.08 5.18
N GLY A 123 -9.16 1.79 6.45
CA GLY A 123 -8.85 0.46 6.93
C GLY A 123 -8.78 0.43 8.44
N TRP A 124 -8.32 -0.70 8.96
CA TRP A 124 -8.13 -0.91 10.39
C TRP A 124 -6.68 -1.22 10.70
N VAL A 125 -6.21 -0.82 11.89
CA VAL A 125 -5.00 -1.37 12.50
C VAL A 125 -5.42 -2.14 13.74
N SER A 126 -4.90 -3.36 13.90
CA SER A 126 -5.12 -4.17 15.10
C SER A 126 -4.55 -3.51 16.35
N GLY A 127 -5.07 -3.85 17.52
CA GLY A 127 -4.45 -3.47 18.79
C GLY A 127 -3.23 -4.33 19.13
N GLY A 128 -2.52 -3.95 20.19
CA GLY A 128 -1.36 -4.66 20.75
C GLY A 128 -0.47 -3.74 21.57
N ALA A 129 0.25 -4.28 22.57
CA ALA A 129 1.18 -3.54 23.43
C ALA A 129 0.56 -2.25 24.04
N GLY A 130 -0.65 -2.35 24.59
CA GLY A 130 -1.36 -1.23 25.23
C GLY A 130 -2.07 -0.26 24.27
N VAL A 131 -2.07 -0.54 22.96
CA VAL A 131 -2.81 0.25 21.96
C VAL A 131 -4.08 -0.49 21.53
N SER A 132 -5.22 0.19 21.51
CA SER A 132 -6.48 -0.34 20.99
C SER A 132 -6.47 -0.38 19.46
N ALA A 133 -7.25 -1.30 18.89
CA ALA A 133 -7.51 -1.28 17.45
C ALA A 133 -8.17 0.04 17.07
N ALA A 134 -7.73 0.62 15.95
CA ALA A 134 -8.19 1.95 15.53
C ALA A 134 -8.41 1.98 14.00
N PRO A 135 -9.46 2.69 13.53
CA PRO A 135 -9.64 2.92 12.12
C PRO A 135 -8.64 3.99 11.67
N TRP A 136 -8.18 3.90 10.43
CA TRP A 136 -7.39 4.93 9.81
C TRP A 136 -8.06 5.43 8.54
N LYS A 137 -7.84 6.72 8.24
CA LYS A 137 -8.22 7.34 6.97
C LYS A 137 -6.94 7.72 6.24
N GLY A 138 -6.77 7.23 5.01
CA GLY A 138 -5.59 7.45 4.19
C GLY A 138 -5.38 8.93 3.87
N ALA A 139 -4.12 9.35 3.89
CA ALA A 139 -3.69 10.72 3.63
C ALA A 139 -3.70 11.20 2.16
N PRO A 140 -3.54 10.36 1.11
CA PRO A 140 -3.49 10.90 -0.25
C PRO A 140 -4.89 11.28 -0.73
N ALA A 141 -5.00 12.48 -1.33
CA ALA A 141 -6.19 12.86 -2.09
C ALA A 141 -6.29 11.92 -3.31
N LEU A 142 -7.22 10.96 -3.23
CA LEU A 142 -7.49 10.05 -4.32
C LEU A 142 -7.95 10.84 -5.54
N LYS A 143 -7.30 10.60 -6.68
CA LYS A 143 -7.73 11.17 -7.96
C LYS A 143 -8.81 10.28 -8.54
N TRP A 144 -10.05 10.73 -8.46
CA TRP A 144 -11.18 10.03 -9.06
C TRP A 144 -11.13 10.17 -10.58
N PRO A 145 -11.36 9.08 -11.34
CA PRO A 145 -11.45 9.18 -12.79
C PRO A 145 -12.63 10.06 -13.20
N GLU A 146 -12.47 10.81 -14.29
CA GLU A 146 -13.54 11.64 -14.87
C GLU A 146 -14.72 10.79 -15.34
N SER A 147 -14.44 9.61 -15.91
CA SER A 147 -15.44 8.61 -16.27
C SER A 147 -15.63 7.58 -15.15
N ARG A 148 -16.89 7.37 -14.74
CA ARG A 148 -17.30 6.54 -13.59
C ARG A 148 -18.17 5.35 -13.97
N THR A 149 -18.24 5.01 -15.25
CA THR A 149 -19.07 3.94 -15.80
C THR A 149 -18.78 2.54 -15.26
N HIS A 150 -17.65 2.35 -14.56
CA HIS A 150 -17.21 1.06 -14.03
C HIS A 150 -17.15 1.02 -12.48
N LEU A 151 -17.71 2.02 -11.79
CA LEU A 151 -17.78 2.02 -10.33
C LEU A 151 -19.04 1.29 -9.85
N LEU A 152 -18.85 0.29 -8.98
CA LEU A 152 -19.94 -0.36 -8.27
C LEU A 152 -20.50 0.61 -7.22
N GLN A 153 -21.74 1.02 -7.40
CA GLN A 153 -22.46 1.83 -6.42
C GLN A 153 -23.25 0.90 -5.48
N TRP A 154 -22.92 0.93 -4.19
CA TRP A 154 -23.72 0.27 -3.16
C TRP A 154 -24.26 1.32 -2.19
N ARG A 155 -25.57 1.30 -1.98
CA ARG A 155 -26.26 2.12 -0.98
C ARG A 155 -27.06 1.18 -0.09
N ASP A 156 -26.82 1.23 1.21
CA ASP A 156 -27.71 0.58 2.17
C ASP A 156 -29.02 1.39 2.24
N THR A 157 -30.14 0.74 1.94
CA THR A 157 -31.47 1.36 1.97
C THR A 157 -32.20 1.14 3.30
N ARG A 158 -31.60 0.46 4.28
CA ARG A 158 -32.25 0.09 5.55
C ARG A 158 -32.26 1.21 6.59
N ILE A 159 -31.44 2.23 6.40
CA ILE A 159 -31.38 3.41 7.28
C ILE A 159 -31.85 4.60 6.45
N ARG A 160 -33.00 5.16 6.81
CA ARG A 160 -33.59 6.39 6.26
C ARG A 160 -33.47 7.52 7.27
#